data_AF-A0A5C6PER7-F1
#
_entry.id   AF-A0A5C6PER7-F1
#
_cell.length_a   1.000
_cell.length_b   1.000
_cell.length_c   1.000
_cell.angle_alpha   90.00
_cell.angle_beta   90.00
_cell.angle_gamma   90.00
#
_symmetry.space_group_name_H-M   'P 1'
#
loop_
_entity.id
_entity.type
_entity.pdbx_description
1 polymer ?
#
loop_
_entity_poly.entity_id
_entity_poly.type
_entity_poly.pdbx_seq_one_letter_code
_entity_poly.pdbx_strand_id
1 'polypeptide(L)'
;METKGVILYTFKDQKKVVLCCSDKCEIHPVEMDISHHIPENTHKAVFYLERITEGCYLLESSLHPSMFLAFEPDPNNQTLNKVILRHKEHDDVDETCYVTMS
;
A
#
# COMPACT_ATOMS: atom_id res chain seq x y z
N MET A 1 -5.33 14.64 -12.67
CA MET A 1 -4.68 14.66 -11.34
C MET A 1 -3.33 13.98 -11.49
N GLU A 2 -2.28 14.54 -10.91
CA GLU A 2 -0.95 13.93 -10.95
C GLU A 2 -0.86 12.89 -9.82
N THR A 3 -0.99 11.61 -10.15
CA THR A 3 -0.83 10.51 -9.20
C THR A 3 0.65 10.24 -8.99
N LYS A 4 1.11 10.32 -7.74
CA LYS A 4 2.51 10.09 -7.40
C LYS A 4 2.71 8.63 -6.99
N GLY A 5 3.56 7.90 -7.69
CA GLY A 5 3.98 6.56 -7.29
C GLY A 5 4.82 6.61 -6.01
N VAL A 6 4.52 5.72 -5.07
CA VAL A 6 5.26 5.57 -3.80
C VAL A 6 5.60 4.10 -3.55
N ILE A 7 6.68 3.89 -2.80
CA ILE A 7 7.16 2.59 -2.36
C ILE A 7 7.30 2.64 -0.84
N LEU A 8 6.64 1.73 -0.15
CA LEU A 8 6.74 1.60 1.30
C LEU A 8 7.81 0.57 1.66
N TYR A 9 8.80 0.97 2.45
CA TYR A 9 9.86 0.06 2.89
C TYR A 9 10.40 0.43 4.27
N THR A 10 11.03 -0.54 4.90
CA THR A 10 11.79 -0.36 6.15
C THR A 10 13.17 -0.98 6.02
N PHE A 11 14.07 -0.66 6.94
CA PHE A 11 15.36 -1.31 7.07
C PHE A 11 15.32 -2.35 8.18
N LYS A 12 15.69 -3.58 7.85
CA LYS A 12 15.91 -4.66 8.82
C LYS A 12 17.28 -5.25 8.56
N ASP A 13 18.16 -5.26 9.56
CA ASP A 13 19.52 -5.80 9.47
C ASP A 13 20.32 -5.25 8.26
N GLN A 14 20.24 -3.93 8.05
CA GLN A 14 20.84 -3.21 6.90
C GLN A 14 20.26 -3.53 5.53
N LYS A 15 19.20 -4.33 5.46
CA LYS A 15 18.51 -4.68 4.22
C LYS A 15 17.18 -3.98 4.11
N LYS A 16 16.80 -3.61 2.89
CA LYS A 16 15.47 -3.05 2.60
C LYS A 16 14.45 -4.17 2.56
N VAL A 17 13.38 -4.01 3.34
CA VAL A 17 12.19 -4.85 3.30
C VAL A 17 11.05 -3.99 2.78
N VAL A 18 10.54 -4.33 1.60
CA VAL A 18 9.57 -3.55 0.85
C VAL A 18 8.20 -4.20 0.96
N LEU A 19 7.16 -3.40 1.18
CA LEU A 19 5.79 -3.87 1.17
C LEU A 19 5.36 -4.12 -0.28
N CYS A 20 5.00 -5.36 -0.61
CA CYS A 20 4.63 -5.74 -1.97
C CYS A 20 3.26 -6.40 -2.03
N CYS A 21 2.53 -6.14 -3.12
CA CYS A 21 1.37 -6.89 -3.53
C CYS A 21 1.78 -8.22 -4.16
N SER A 22 1.05 -9.30 -3.90
CA SER A 22 1.14 -10.55 -4.65
C SER A 22 0.09 -10.62 -5.75
N ASP A 23 0.23 -11.56 -6.69
CA ASP A 23 -0.78 -11.82 -7.73
C ASP A 23 -2.13 -12.31 -7.14
N LYS A 24 -2.17 -12.66 -5.85
CA LYS A 24 -3.37 -13.11 -5.13
C LYS A 24 -4.08 -11.99 -4.37
N CYS A 25 -3.77 -10.72 -4.66
CA CYS A 25 -4.29 -9.54 -3.96
C CYS A 25 -3.97 -9.54 -2.45
N GLU A 26 -2.81 -10.08 -2.05
CA GLU A 26 -2.34 -10.05 -0.67
C GLU A 26 -1.13 -9.12 -0.53
N ILE A 27 -0.86 -8.67 0.69
CA ILE A 27 0.31 -7.84 1.02
C ILE A 27 1.35 -8.67 1.77
N HIS A 28 2.60 -8.60 1.33
CA HIS A 28 3.71 -9.31 1.95
C HIS A 28 4.99 -8.45 2.00
N PRO A 29 5.82 -8.58 3.05
CA PRO A 29 7.15 -7.99 3.09
C PRO A 29 8.11 -8.79 2.20
N VAL A 30 8.87 -8.10 1.34
CA VAL A 30 9.86 -8.71 0.45
C VAL A 30 11.21 -8.01 0.64
N GLU A 31 12.26 -8.78 0.91
CA GLU A 31 13.64 -8.26 0.87
C GLU A 31 14.03 -8.01 -0.59
N MET A 32 14.17 -6.74 -0.97
CA MET A 32 14.59 -6.37 -2.33
C MET A 32 15.16 -4.95 -2.37
N ASP A 33 16.01 -4.70 -3.35
CA ASP A 33 16.44 -3.35 -3.68
C ASP A 33 15.34 -2.57 -4.41
N ILE A 34 15.33 -1.26 -4.19
CA ILE A 34 14.41 -0.33 -4.83
C ILE A 34 15.11 0.26 -6.04
N SER A 35 14.69 -0.16 -7.23
CA SER A 35 15.15 0.43 -8.50
C SER A 35 14.56 1.82 -8.67
N HIS A 36 15.37 2.77 -9.16
CA HIS A 36 14.89 4.09 -9.58
C HIS A 36 14.11 4.05 -10.89
N HIS A 37 14.19 2.94 -11.62
CA HIS A 37 13.46 2.73 -12.87
C HIS A 37 12.45 1.61 -12.68
N ILE A 38 11.18 1.96 -12.86
CA ILE A 38 10.05 1.03 -12.89
C ILE A 38 9.58 1.05 -14.33
N PRO A 39 9.94 0.02 -15.13
CA PRO A 39 9.77 0.06 -16.59
C PRO A 39 8.29 -0.03 -17.02
N GLU A 40 7.43 -0.47 -16.12
CA GLU A 40 6.01 -0.72 -16.36
C GLU A 40 5.15 0.18 -15.49
N ASN A 41 3.96 0.54 -15.98
CA ASN A 41 3.00 1.34 -15.21
C ASN A 41 2.53 0.60 -13.95
N THR A 42 2.66 -0.73 -13.91
CA THR A 42 2.23 -1.60 -12.81
C THR A 42 3.42 -2.31 -12.19
N HIS A 43 3.55 -2.31 -10.86
CA HIS A 43 4.63 -3.03 -10.18
C HIS A 43 4.23 -3.45 -8.78
N LYS A 44 4.62 -4.66 -8.35
CA LYS A 44 4.26 -5.23 -7.05
C LYS A 44 4.57 -4.35 -5.83
N ALA A 45 5.61 -3.53 -5.92
CA ALA A 45 6.05 -2.64 -4.83
C ALA A 45 5.48 -1.21 -4.91
N VAL A 46 4.72 -0.88 -5.95
CA VAL A 46 4.28 0.49 -6.23
C VAL A 46 2.82 0.68 -5.88
N PHE A 47 2.57 1.77 -5.18
CA PHE A 47 1.24 2.28 -4.89
C PHE A 47 1.09 3.69 -5.45
N TYR A 48 -0.10 4.06 -5.92
CA TYR A 48 -0.43 5.43 -6.27
C TYR A 48 -0.96 6.17 -5.05
N LEU A 49 -0.34 7.30 -4.74
CA LEU A 49 -0.75 8.17 -3.66
C LEU A 49 -1.85 9.12 -4.14
N GLU A 50 -3.02 9.01 -3.53
CA GLU A 50 -4.15 9.91 -3.75
C GLU A 50 -4.39 10.73 -2.48
N ARG A 51 -4.48 12.05 -2.62
CA ARG A 51 -4.71 12.95 -1.49
C ARG A 51 -6.22 13.15 -1.29
N ILE A 52 -6.72 12.82 -0.11
CA ILE A 52 -8.10 13.12 0.29
C ILE A 52 -8.18 14.53 0.87
N THR A 53 -7.33 14.80 1.88
CA THR A 53 -7.19 16.12 2.51
C THR A 53 -5.73 16.33 2.91
N GLU A 54 -5.41 17.45 3.57
CA GLU A 54 -4.06 17.69 4.07
C GLU A 54 -3.64 16.61 5.09
N GLY A 55 -2.50 15.97 4.82
CA GLY A 55 -1.96 14.91 5.67
C GLY A 55 -2.68 13.56 5.59
N CYS A 56 -3.75 13.41 4.81
CA CYS A 56 -4.55 12.18 4.71
C CYS A 56 -4.67 11.68 3.27
N TYR A 57 -4.30 10.41 3.06
CA TYR A 57 -4.09 9.83 1.75
C TYR A 57 -4.69 8.43 1.63
N LEU A 58 -4.98 8.04 0.38
CA LEU A 58 -5.18 6.66 -0.04
C LEU A 58 -3.93 6.17 -0.79
N LEU A 59 -3.71 4.86 -0.72
CA LEU A 59 -2.61 4.19 -1.40
C LEU A 59 -3.17 3.04 -2.24
N GLU A 60 -3.45 3.32 -3.51
CA GLU A 60 -3.97 2.33 -4.46
C GLU A 60 -2.83 1.44 -4.97
N SER A 61 -3.06 0.13 -5.08
CA SER A 61 -2.11 -0.78 -5.70
C SER A 61 -1.97 -0.48 -7.19
N SER A 62 -0.75 -0.27 -7.67
CA SER A 62 -0.51 -0.20 -9.13
C SER A 62 -0.66 -1.57 -9.80
N LEU A 63 -0.59 -2.67 -9.05
CA LEU A 63 -0.75 -4.02 -9.58
C LEU A 63 -2.23 -4.42 -9.67
N HIS A 64 -3.05 -3.94 -8.73
CA HIS A 64 -4.47 -4.27 -8.62
C HIS A 64 -5.31 -2.99 -8.53
N PRO A 65 -5.83 -2.47 -9.64
CA PRO A 65 -6.69 -1.28 -9.65
C PRO A 65 -7.90 -1.45 -8.71
N SER A 66 -8.33 -0.34 -8.08
CA SER A 66 -9.40 -0.28 -7.09
C SER A 66 -9.14 -1.04 -5.77
N MET A 67 -7.91 -1.53 -5.56
CA MET A 67 -7.48 -2.14 -4.30
C MET A 67 -6.55 -1.18 -3.56
N PHE A 68 -6.89 -0.84 -2.33
CA PHE A 68 -6.18 0.14 -1.51
C PHE A 68 -5.55 -0.51 -0.30
N LEU A 69 -4.42 0.03 0.17
CA LEU A 69 -3.89 -0.36 1.48
C LEU A 69 -4.88 0.03 2.57
N ALA A 70 -5.16 -0.92 3.43
CA ALA A 70 -6.05 -0.74 4.58
C ALA A 70 -5.53 -1.47 5.80
N PHE A 71 -6.12 -1.17 6.95
CA PHE A 71 -5.84 -1.84 8.21
C PHE A 71 -7.07 -2.60 8.69
N GLU A 72 -6.88 -3.83 9.15
CA GLU A 72 -7.93 -4.60 9.80
C GLU A 72 -7.41 -5.40 11.00
N PRO A 73 -8.26 -5.72 12.00
CA PRO A 73 -7.85 -6.53 13.13
C PRO A 73 -7.37 -7.92 12.69
N ASP A 74 -6.29 -8.42 13.30
CA ASP A 74 -5.82 -9.78 13.05
C ASP A 74 -6.83 -10.80 13.63
N PRO A 75 -7.38 -11.73 12.81
CA PRO A 75 -8.34 -12.72 13.28
C PRO A 75 -7.76 -13.65 14.37
N ASN A 76 -6.45 -13.82 14.41
CA ASN A 76 -5.75 -14.65 15.39
C ASN A 76 -5.24 -13.85 16.60
N ASN A 77 -5.25 -12.51 16.54
CA ASN A 77 -4.80 -11.65 17.63
C ASN A 77 -5.50 -10.30 17.62
N GLN A 78 -6.54 -10.15 18.43
CA GLN A 78 -7.38 -8.94 18.50
C GLN A 78 -6.63 -7.68 18.98
N THR A 79 -5.38 -7.81 19.44
CA THR A 79 -4.54 -6.66 19.83
C THR A 79 -3.69 -6.12 18.70
N LEU A 80 -3.68 -6.79 17.54
CA LEU A 80 -2.90 -6.40 16.37
C LEU A 80 -3.84 -6.01 15.22
N ASN A 81 -3.42 -5.01 14.45
CA ASN A 81 -3.96 -4.75 13.12
C ASN A 81 -2.96 -5.23 12.08
N LYS A 82 -3.46 -5.81 11.00
CA LYS A 82 -2.72 -6.20 9.81
C LYS A 82 -2.94 -5.19 8.69
N VAL A 83 -1.92 -5.02 7.87
CA VAL A 83 -2.03 -4.30 6.60
C VAL A 83 -2.55 -5.27 5.55
N ILE A 84 -3.57 -4.86 4.81
CA ILE A 84 -4.21 -5.66 3.76
C ILE A 84 -4.46 -4.81 2.51
N LEU A 85 -4.89 -5.47 1.42
CA LEU A 85 -5.54 -4.81 0.30
C LEU A 85 -7.05 -4.92 0.46
N ARG A 86 -7.75 -3.80 0.34
CA ARG A 86 -9.20 -3.74 0.39
C ARG A 86 -9.74 -3.13 -0.89
N HIS A 87 -10.75 -3.78 -1.46
CA HIS A 87 -11.50 -3.22 -2.56
C HIS A 87 -12.31 -2.02 -2.08
N LYS A 88 -12.33 -0.94 -2.86
CA LYS A 88 -13.09 0.25 -2.53
C LYS A 88 -13.78 0.79 -3.78
N GLU A 89 -15.10 0.98 -3.69
CA GLU A 89 -15.84 1.75 -4.69
C GLU A 89 -15.57 3.24 -4.50
N HIS A 90 -15.55 4.01 -5.59
CA HIS A 90 -15.11 5.41 -5.58
C HIS A 90 -15.97 6.31 -4.66
N ASP A 91 -17.23 5.94 -4.43
CA ASP A 91 -18.19 6.69 -3.61
C ASP A 91 -18.27 6.21 -2.14
N ASP A 92 -17.61 5.11 -1.78
CA ASP A 92 -17.63 4.62 -0.40
C ASP A 92 -16.71 5.48 0.48
N VAL A 93 -17.14 5.80 1.69
CA VAL A 93 -16.25 6.35 2.73
C VAL A 93 -15.78 5.18 3.58
N ASP A 94 -14.50 4.81 3.45
CA ASP A 94 -13.89 3.73 4.24
C ASP A 94 -12.59 4.28 4.83
N GLU A 95 -12.71 4.72 6.08
CA GLU A 95 -11.62 5.33 6.84
C GLU A 95 -10.50 4.33 7.17
N THR A 96 -10.75 3.02 7.05
CA THR A 96 -9.71 2.00 7.27
C THR A 96 -8.60 2.03 6.22
N CYS A 97 -8.87 2.65 5.07
CA CYS A 97 -7.90 2.87 4.00
C CYS A 97 -7.10 4.18 4.16
N TYR A 98 -7.42 5.00 5.17
CA TYR A 98 -6.80 6.31 5.32
C TYR A 98 -5.42 6.17 5.95
N VAL A 99 -4.44 6.77 5.29
CA VAL A 99 -3.06 6.84 5.77
C VAL A 99 -2.68 8.27 6.07
N THR A 100 -2.27 8.52 7.31
CA THR A 100 -1.74 9.82 7.72
C THR A 100 -0.25 9.90 7.39
N MET A 101 0.15 10.92 6.65
CA MET A 101 1.56 11.23 6.38
C MET A 101 1.84 12.68 6.80
N SER A 102 2.86 12.86 7.65
CA SER A 102 3.31 14.15 8.19
C SER A 102 4.67 14.56 7.67
#